data_AF-G9N124-F1
#
_entry.id   AF-G9N124-F1
#
_cell.length_a   1.000
_cell.length_b   1.000
_cell.length_c   1.000
_cell.angle_alpha   90.00
_cell.angle_beta   90.00
_cell.angle_gamma   90.00
#
_symmetry.space_group_name_H-M   'P 1'
#
loop_
_entity.id
_entity.type
_entity.pdbx_description
1 polymer ?
#
loop_
_entity_poly.entity_id
_entity_poly.type
_entity_poly.pdbx_seq_one_letter_code
_entity_poly.pdbx_strand_id
1 'polypeptide(L)'
;MSHECTRCNKGFSSGKAKMQHISDSPNHHVCIHCQTLVDFVTEQQLDNHLEQVHNWCSSCDLVFEYWDDLEEHDVDEHNKCLECGNYFSSPSNLKNHKLTHAEKNVECFACYRKFVSKSAMMLHLEVGNCPSGVDRSDIDDYARQCRQWPQYIDHDDDYKCPTCGKWFHHMSGLLQHVESDCCDEDLESWWSPLAVFLRFLRSHWC
;
A
#
# COMPACT_ATOMS: atom_id res chain seq x y z
N MET A 1 -53.09 -1.98 17.11
CA MET A 1 -52.14 -1.96 15.97
C MET A 1 -51.42 -3.29 15.98
N SER A 2 -51.38 -4.04 14.87
CA SER A 2 -50.61 -5.28 14.81
C SER A 2 -49.11 -4.93 14.83
N HIS A 3 -48.40 -5.41 15.84
CA HIS A 3 -46.95 -5.26 15.92
C HIS A 3 -46.31 -6.47 15.25
N GLU A 4 -46.42 -6.55 13.94
CA GLU A 4 -45.92 -7.68 13.16
C GLU A 4 -44.56 -7.33 12.52
N CYS A 5 -43.61 -8.26 12.58
CA CYS A 5 -42.37 -8.18 11.81
C CYS A 5 -42.67 -8.55 10.35
N THR A 6 -42.40 -7.63 9.43
CA THR A 6 -42.73 -7.78 8.01
C THR A 6 -41.85 -8.79 7.27
N ARG A 7 -40.65 -9.09 7.79
CA ARG A 7 -39.74 -10.08 7.20
C ARG A 7 -40.05 -11.50 7.66
N CYS A 8 -40.38 -11.66 8.94
CA CYS A 8 -40.57 -12.97 9.57
C CYS A 8 -42.06 -13.33 9.78
N ASN A 9 -42.98 -12.41 9.47
CA ASN A 9 -44.43 -12.47 9.76
C ASN A 9 -44.75 -12.87 11.21
N LYS A 10 -43.87 -12.48 12.14
CA LYS A 10 -44.01 -12.79 13.57
C LYS A 10 -44.76 -11.66 14.26
N GLY A 11 -45.86 -12.00 14.93
CA GLY A 11 -46.66 -11.06 15.72
C GLY A 11 -46.07 -10.83 17.12
N PHE A 12 -46.12 -9.60 17.60
CA PHE A 12 -45.64 -9.20 18.93
C PHE A 12 -46.74 -8.51 19.75
N SER A 13 -46.62 -8.62 21.08
CA SER A 13 -47.54 -7.98 22.03
C SER A 13 -47.37 -6.46 22.13
N SER A 14 -46.23 -5.92 21.72
CA SER A 14 -45.94 -4.47 21.70
C SER A 14 -44.89 -4.12 20.65
N GLY A 15 -44.82 -2.83 20.26
CA GLY A 15 -43.77 -2.32 19.38
C GLY A 15 -42.36 -2.49 19.96
N LYS A 16 -42.20 -2.38 21.30
CA LYS A 16 -40.92 -2.62 21.98
C LYS A 16 -40.46 -4.07 21.85
N ALA A 17 -41.38 -5.03 22.01
CA ALA A 17 -41.09 -6.45 21.82
C ALA A 17 -40.69 -6.78 20.38
N LYS A 18 -41.30 -6.10 19.39
CA LYS A 18 -40.88 -6.21 17.98
C LYS A 18 -39.46 -5.67 17.76
N MET A 19 -39.13 -4.49 18.31
CA MET A 19 -37.79 -3.90 18.17
C MET A 19 -36.71 -4.76 18.83
N GLN A 20 -36.98 -5.31 20.02
CA GLN A 20 -36.07 -6.23 20.69
C GLN A 20 -35.81 -7.48 19.83
N HIS A 21 -36.86 -8.07 19.24
CA HIS A 21 -36.69 -9.19 18.32
C HIS A 21 -35.82 -8.86 17.10
N ILE A 22 -35.99 -7.67 16.53
CA ILE A 22 -35.20 -7.23 15.38
C ILE A 22 -33.72 -7.08 15.78
N SER A 23 -33.44 -6.50 16.96
CA SER A 23 -32.07 -6.30 17.46
C SER A 23 -31.35 -7.60 17.83
N ASP A 24 -32.06 -8.59 18.35
CA ASP A 24 -31.46 -9.84 18.87
C ASP A 24 -31.33 -10.94 17.80
N SER A 25 -31.89 -10.72 16.62
CA SER A 25 -32.01 -11.75 15.59
C SER A 25 -30.88 -11.63 14.56
N PRO A 26 -30.14 -12.72 14.29
CA PRO A 26 -29.11 -12.72 13.25
C PRO A 26 -29.68 -12.60 11.83
N ASN A 27 -31.00 -12.77 11.66
CA ASN A 27 -31.68 -12.65 10.37
C ASN A 27 -32.17 -11.22 10.06
N HIS A 28 -31.78 -10.25 10.88
CA HIS A 28 -32.17 -8.85 10.77
C HIS A 28 -30.88 -8.01 10.70
N HIS A 29 -30.67 -7.34 9.57
CA HIS A 29 -29.47 -6.52 9.31
C HIS A 29 -29.93 -5.08 9.09
N VAL A 30 -29.98 -4.29 10.16
CA VAL A 30 -30.70 -3.02 10.16
C VAL A 30 -29.75 -1.84 10.07
N CYS A 31 -30.02 -0.93 9.14
CA CYS A 31 -29.36 0.37 9.10
C CYS A 31 -29.99 1.31 10.15
N ILE A 32 -29.18 1.77 11.09
CA ILE A 32 -29.58 2.73 12.13
C ILE A 32 -29.33 4.20 11.74
N HIS A 33 -28.67 4.44 10.61
CA HIS A 33 -28.32 5.78 10.11
C HIS A 33 -29.40 6.37 9.20
N CYS A 34 -30.34 5.55 8.73
CA CYS A 34 -31.51 6.00 7.98
C CYS A 34 -32.58 6.61 8.91
N GLN A 35 -33.33 7.59 8.39
CA GLN A 35 -34.49 8.15 9.09
C GLN A 35 -35.59 7.09 9.32
N THR A 36 -35.64 6.07 8.47
CA THR A 36 -36.51 4.90 8.62
C THR A 36 -35.67 3.66 8.88
N LEU A 37 -36.14 2.75 9.73
CA LEU A 37 -35.49 1.45 9.92
C LEU A 37 -35.57 0.64 8.63
N VAL A 38 -34.45 0.58 7.91
CA VAL A 38 -34.28 -0.27 6.73
C VAL A 38 -33.58 -1.53 7.18
N ASP A 39 -34.21 -2.67 6.92
CA ASP A 39 -33.76 -3.98 7.36
C ASP A 39 -33.44 -4.82 6.12
N PHE A 40 -32.20 -5.30 6.00
CA PHE A 40 -31.65 -6.02 4.86
C PHE A 40 -31.67 -7.54 5.09
N VAL A 41 -31.61 -8.31 4.00
CA VAL A 41 -31.67 -9.78 4.07
C VAL A 41 -30.33 -10.38 4.50
N THR A 42 -29.23 -9.71 4.17
CA THR A 42 -27.87 -10.17 4.47
C THR A 42 -27.00 -9.00 4.93
N GLU A 43 -25.97 -9.29 5.71
CA GLU A 43 -24.94 -8.32 6.13
C GLU A 43 -24.34 -7.56 4.95
N GLN A 44 -23.93 -8.26 3.88
CA GLN A 44 -23.41 -7.62 2.66
C GLN A 44 -24.35 -6.58 2.04
N GLN A 45 -25.67 -6.75 2.17
CA GLN A 45 -26.63 -5.78 1.63
C GLN A 45 -26.71 -4.53 2.50
N LEU A 46 -26.56 -4.69 3.82
CA LEU A 46 -26.41 -3.58 4.74
C LEU A 46 -25.10 -2.84 4.46
N ASP A 47 -23.98 -3.55 4.34
CA ASP A 47 -22.67 -2.98 4.04
C ASP A 47 -22.69 -2.17 2.75
N ASN A 48 -23.18 -2.76 1.65
CA ASN A 48 -23.31 -2.05 0.38
C ASN A 48 -24.20 -0.80 0.50
N HIS A 49 -25.26 -0.86 1.31
CA HIS A 49 -26.11 0.30 1.56
C HIS A 49 -25.38 1.38 2.37
N LEU A 50 -24.62 1.00 3.39
CA LEU A 50 -23.81 1.91 4.19
C LEU A 50 -22.73 2.58 3.34
N GLU A 51 -22.03 1.84 2.46
CA GLU A 51 -21.03 2.39 1.53
C GLU A 51 -21.66 3.41 0.56
N GLN A 52 -22.83 3.08 0.01
CA GLN A 52 -23.46 3.89 -1.05
C GLN A 52 -24.26 5.09 -0.54
N VAL A 53 -24.74 5.05 0.71
CA VAL A 53 -25.70 6.03 1.24
C VAL A 53 -25.15 6.79 2.44
N HIS A 54 -24.22 6.19 3.20
CA HIS A 54 -23.83 6.70 4.50
C HIS A 54 -22.34 7.02 4.64
N ASN A 55 -21.55 7.03 3.56
CA ASN A 55 -20.10 7.28 3.64
C ASN A 55 -19.47 6.44 4.78
N TRP A 56 -19.71 5.14 4.74
CA TRP A 56 -19.27 4.21 5.79
C TRP A 56 -17.89 3.63 5.46
N CYS A 57 -17.03 3.59 6.46
CA CYS A 57 -15.74 2.93 6.41
C CYS A 57 -15.91 1.46 6.81
N SER A 58 -15.73 0.55 5.85
CA SER A 58 -15.83 -0.90 6.07
C SER A 58 -14.69 -1.49 6.92
N SER A 59 -13.64 -0.72 7.20
CA SER A 59 -12.51 -1.16 8.03
C SER A 59 -12.69 -0.90 9.53
N CYS A 60 -13.50 0.09 9.90
CA CYS A 60 -13.68 0.49 11.31
C CYS A 60 -15.12 0.82 11.71
N ASP A 61 -16.07 0.60 10.81
CA ASP A 61 -17.51 0.83 10.95
C ASP A 61 -17.95 2.27 11.24
N LEU A 62 -17.06 3.24 11.00
CA LEU A 62 -17.38 4.66 11.15
C LEU A 62 -18.18 5.19 9.95
N VAL A 63 -19.05 6.15 10.23
CA VAL A 63 -19.96 6.79 9.27
C VAL A 63 -19.64 8.29 9.25
N PHE A 64 -19.45 8.84 8.06
CA PHE A 64 -19.02 10.23 7.87
C PHE A 64 -20.14 11.08 7.25
N GLU A 65 -20.17 12.37 7.59
CA GLU A 65 -21.16 13.30 7.04
C GLU A 65 -20.90 13.56 5.56
N TYR A 66 -19.64 13.75 5.18
CA TYR A 66 -19.21 14.04 3.81
C TYR A 66 -18.29 12.93 3.27
N TRP A 67 -18.30 12.76 1.95
CA TRP A 67 -17.43 11.79 1.27
C TRP A 67 -15.95 12.16 1.39
N ASP A 68 -15.62 13.45 1.34
CA ASP A 68 -14.24 13.94 1.49
C ASP A 68 -13.66 13.53 2.87
N ASP A 69 -14.48 13.56 3.94
CA ASP A 69 -14.05 13.16 5.28
C ASP A 69 -13.76 11.65 5.37
N LEU A 70 -14.59 10.82 4.70
CA LEU A 70 -14.34 9.37 4.58
C LEU A 70 -13.06 9.12 3.79
N GLU A 71 -12.85 9.86 2.70
CA GLU A 71 -11.68 9.70 1.85
C GLU A 71 -10.39 10.05 2.61
N GLU A 72 -10.37 11.17 3.34
CA GLU A 72 -9.27 11.57 4.21
C GLU A 72 -9.02 10.53 5.31
N HIS A 73 -10.09 10.08 5.99
CA HIS A 73 -10.02 9.03 7.00
C HIS A 73 -9.40 7.72 6.47
N ASP A 74 -9.87 7.26 5.30
CA ASP A 74 -9.38 6.03 4.69
C ASP A 74 -7.90 6.12 4.29
N VAL A 75 -7.43 7.30 3.89
CA VAL A 75 -6.02 7.55 3.58
C VAL A 75 -5.18 7.53 4.85
N ASP A 76 -5.60 8.25 5.89
CA ASP A 76 -4.78 8.48 7.09
C ASP A 76 -4.80 7.28 8.05
N GLU A 77 -5.95 6.66 8.27
CA GLU A 77 -6.12 5.58 9.25
C GLU A 77 -5.94 4.19 8.62
N HIS A 78 -6.16 4.06 7.30
CA HIS A 78 -6.20 2.76 6.62
C HIS A 78 -5.25 2.67 5.41
N ASN A 79 -4.46 3.70 5.15
CA ASN A 79 -3.51 3.77 4.04
C ASN A 79 -4.15 3.41 2.69
N LYS A 80 -5.34 3.93 2.39
CA LYS A 80 -6.02 3.69 1.12
C LYS A 80 -5.29 4.38 -0.04
N CYS A 81 -5.20 3.69 -1.16
CA CYS A 81 -4.80 4.28 -2.43
C CYS A 81 -6.02 4.87 -3.13
N LEU A 82 -6.06 6.19 -3.33
CA LEU A 82 -7.18 6.85 -4.01
C LEU A 82 -7.27 6.53 -5.51
N GLU A 83 -6.17 6.09 -6.14
CA GLU A 83 -6.16 5.75 -7.56
C GLU A 83 -6.84 4.41 -7.87
N CYS A 84 -6.76 3.44 -6.95
CA CYS A 84 -7.31 2.10 -7.17
C CYS A 84 -8.20 1.56 -6.05
N GLY A 85 -8.36 2.29 -4.95
CA GLY A 85 -9.18 1.93 -3.79
C GLY A 85 -8.57 0.87 -2.86
N ASN A 86 -7.35 0.38 -3.12
CA ASN A 86 -6.73 -0.66 -2.29
C ASN A 86 -6.23 -0.12 -0.96
N TYR A 87 -6.39 -0.90 0.12
CA TYR A 87 -5.88 -0.61 1.45
C TYR A 87 -4.53 -1.29 1.70
N PHE A 88 -3.67 -0.66 2.51
CA PHE A 88 -2.33 -1.15 2.81
C PHE A 88 -2.07 -1.20 4.31
N SER A 89 -1.27 -2.19 4.74
CA SER A 89 -0.96 -2.40 6.16
C SER A 89 0.00 -1.35 6.74
N SER A 90 0.63 -0.53 5.92
CA SER A 90 1.54 0.53 6.37
C SER A 90 1.66 1.67 5.34
N PRO A 91 2.02 2.89 5.78
CA PRO A 91 2.26 4.01 4.88
C PRO A 91 3.36 3.74 3.85
N SER A 92 4.44 3.07 4.27
CA SER A 92 5.54 2.70 3.37
C SER A 92 5.08 1.74 2.27
N ASN A 93 4.16 0.81 2.58
CA ASN A 93 3.60 -0.11 1.59
C ASN A 93 2.70 0.63 0.58
N LEU A 94 1.83 1.54 1.05
CA LEU A 94 1.02 2.38 0.16
C LEU A 94 1.92 3.22 -0.76
N LYS A 95 2.98 3.83 -0.24
CA LYS A 95 3.91 4.63 -1.04
C LYS A 95 4.56 3.81 -2.15
N ASN A 96 5.09 2.63 -1.80
CA ASN A 96 5.66 1.72 -2.79
C ASN A 96 4.62 1.27 -3.82
N HIS A 97 3.38 1.04 -3.39
CA HIS A 97 2.29 0.70 -4.29
C HIS A 97 1.94 1.84 -5.26
N LYS A 98 1.95 3.10 -4.84
CA LYS A 98 1.71 4.25 -5.74
C LYS A 98 2.68 4.27 -6.93
N LEU A 99 3.89 3.73 -6.77
CA LEU A 99 4.83 3.56 -7.88
C LEU A 99 4.28 2.62 -8.97
N THR A 100 3.39 1.69 -8.64
CA THR A 100 2.75 0.80 -9.65
C THR A 100 1.81 1.55 -10.59
N HIS A 101 1.30 2.71 -10.17
CA HIS A 101 0.53 3.62 -11.03
C HIS A 101 1.42 4.56 -11.85
N ALA A 102 2.67 4.75 -11.43
CA ALA A 102 3.62 5.60 -12.13
C ALA A 102 4.07 4.99 -13.48
N GLU A 103 4.38 5.85 -14.44
CA GLU A 103 4.97 5.43 -15.70
C GLU A 103 6.33 4.73 -15.49
N LYS A 104 6.56 3.63 -16.21
CA LYS A 104 7.81 2.87 -16.14
C LYS A 104 8.93 3.61 -16.87
N ASN A 105 9.70 4.41 -16.14
CA ASN A 105 10.75 5.26 -16.69
C ASN A 105 12.17 4.84 -16.29
N VAL A 106 12.33 3.83 -15.43
CA VAL A 106 13.64 3.31 -15.03
C VAL A 106 14.00 2.12 -15.89
N GLU A 107 15.07 2.21 -16.66
CA GLU A 107 15.51 1.15 -17.57
C GLU A 107 16.60 0.28 -16.95
N CYS A 108 16.46 -1.04 -17.03
CA CYS A 108 17.50 -1.99 -16.65
C CYS A 108 18.72 -1.81 -17.55
N PHE A 109 19.89 -1.60 -16.95
CA PHE A 109 21.15 -1.38 -17.66
C PHE A 109 21.60 -2.58 -18.51
N ALA A 110 21.13 -3.79 -18.21
CA ALA A 110 21.57 -5.01 -18.87
C ALA A 110 20.59 -5.51 -19.95
N CYS A 111 19.28 -5.41 -19.72
CA CYS A 111 18.25 -5.96 -20.63
C CYS A 111 17.28 -4.90 -21.19
N TYR A 112 17.45 -3.64 -20.82
CA TYR A 112 16.63 -2.50 -21.26
C TYR A 112 15.13 -2.60 -20.92
N ARG A 113 14.74 -3.54 -20.06
CA ARG A 113 13.38 -3.61 -19.54
C ARG A 113 13.10 -2.41 -18.64
N LYS A 114 11.91 -1.82 -18.77
CA LYS A 114 11.47 -0.66 -17.98
C LYS A 114 10.76 -1.08 -16.69
N PHE A 115 11.04 -0.34 -15.62
CA PHE A 115 10.57 -0.49 -14.25
C PHE A 115 10.05 0.86 -13.73
N VAL A 116 9.23 0.78 -12.68
CA VAL A 116 8.62 1.95 -12.05
C VAL A 116 9.58 2.70 -11.12
N SER A 117 10.62 2.03 -10.62
CA SER A 117 11.58 2.59 -9.67
C SER A 117 12.95 1.93 -9.77
N LYS A 118 13.97 2.53 -9.16
CA LYS A 118 15.34 1.97 -9.12
C LYS A 118 15.37 0.73 -8.22
N SER A 119 14.62 0.72 -7.12
CA SER A 119 14.47 -0.47 -6.26
C SER A 119 13.85 -1.67 -7.00
N ALA A 120 12.80 -1.44 -7.80
CA ALA A 120 12.16 -2.50 -8.58
C ALA A 120 13.08 -3.07 -9.68
N MET A 121 13.86 -2.22 -10.34
CA MET A 121 14.87 -2.65 -11.31
C MET A 121 15.98 -3.46 -10.63
N MET A 122 16.48 -3.04 -9.45
CA MET A 122 17.49 -3.80 -8.72
C MET A 122 16.96 -5.15 -8.23
N LEU A 123 15.74 -5.19 -7.68
CA LEU A 123 15.13 -6.44 -7.24
C LEU A 123 15.02 -7.43 -8.41
N HIS A 124 14.65 -6.97 -9.60
CA HIS A 124 14.61 -7.80 -10.81
C HIS A 124 15.95 -8.47 -11.14
N LEU A 125 17.07 -7.77 -10.92
CA LEU A 125 18.41 -8.30 -11.11
C LEU A 125 18.77 -9.27 -9.96
N GLU A 126 18.57 -8.86 -8.71
CA GLU A 126 18.95 -9.65 -7.52
C GLU A 126 18.26 -11.02 -7.46
N VAL A 127 17.00 -11.12 -7.93
CA VAL A 127 16.28 -12.40 -7.99
C VAL A 127 16.61 -13.24 -9.24
N GLY A 128 17.53 -12.79 -10.09
CA GLY A 128 17.97 -13.51 -11.28
C GLY A 128 16.93 -13.56 -12.41
N ASN A 129 15.98 -12.62 -12.43
CA ASN A 129 14.95 -12.57 -13.48
C ASN A 129 15.42 -11.88 -14.77
N CYS A 130 16.66 -11.38 -14.80
CA CYS A 130 17.23 -10.66 -15.93
C CYS A 130 17.63 -11.63 -17.06
N PRO A 131 17.08 -11.49 -18.29
CA PRO A 131 17.47 -12.33 -19.42
C PRO A 131 18.94 -12.23 -19.80
N SER A 132 19.61 -11.11 -19.45
CA SER A 132 21.04 -10.90 -19.69
C SER A 132 21.94 -11.71 -18.74
N GLY A 133 21.36 -12.41 -17.77
CA GLY A 133 22.09 -13.23 -16.80
C GLY A 133 22.65 -12.47 -15.60
N VAL A 134 22.53 -11.14 -15.59
CA VAL A 134 22.97 -10.31 -14.46
C VAL A 134 22.16 -10.65 -13.21
N ASP A 135 22.86 -10.97 -12.14
CA ASP A 135 22.27 -11.37 -10.86
C ASP A 135 22.80 -10.55 -9.67
N ARG A 136 22.48 -10.99 -8.45
CA ARG A 136 22.93 -10.35 -7.21
C ARG A 136 24.46 -10.29 -7.11
N SER A 137 25.18 -11.35 -7.47
CA SER A 137 26.64 -11.39 -7.36
C SER A 137 27.27 -10.33 -8.26
N ASP A 138 26.74 -10.15 -9.47
CA ASP A 138 27.20 -9.11 -10.38
C ASP A 138 26.98 -7.70 -9.78
N ILE A 139 25.81 -7.47 -9.16
CA ILE A 139 25.49 -6.20 -8.50
C ILE A 139 26.47 -5.93 -7.35
N ASP A 140 26.71 -6.92 -6.49
CA ASP A 140 27.64 -6.83 -5.36
C ASP A 140 29.05 -6.50 -5.87
N ASP A 141 29.49 -7.16 -6.95
CA ASP A 141 30.79 -6.91 -7.57
C ASP A 141 30.89 -5.52 -8.22
N TYR A 142 29.86 -5.06 -8.92
CA TYR A 142 29.81 -3.70 -9.46
C TYR A 142 29.83 -2.65 -8.35
N ALA A 143 29.12 -2.91 -7.26
CA ALA A 143 29.06 -2.01 -6.12
C ALA A 143 30.47 -1.83 -5.52
N ARG A 144 31.25 -2.90 -5.37
CA ARG A 144 32.65 -2.85 -4.90
C ARG A 144 33.60 -2.18 -5.90
N GLN A 145 33.34 -2.27 -7.21
CA GLN A 145 34.17 -1.60 -8.22
C GLN A 145 33.94 -0.08 -8.28
N CYS A 146 32.78 0.40 -7.82
CA CYS A 146 32.47 1.81 -7.82
C CYS A 146 33.32 2.55 -6.78
N ARG A 147 34.03 3.62 -7.19
CA ARG A 147 34.97 4.39 -6.35
C ARG A 147 34.44 4.89 -4.99
N GLN A 148 33.12 4.99 -4.83
CA GLN A 148 32.45 5.47 -3.62
C GLN A 148 31.92 4.33 -2.72
N TRP A 149 32.20 3.06 -3.06
CA TRP A 149 31.76 1.90 -2.28
C TRP A 149 32.00 2.01 -0.76
N PRO A 150 33.10 2.64 -0.24
CA PRO A 150 33.29 2.73 1.22
C PRO A 150 32.24 3.59 1.94
N GLN A 151 31.38 4.30 1.21
CA GLN A 151 30.33 5.14 1.79
C GLN A 151 29.00 4.40 2.00
N TYR A 152 28.81 3.26 1.33
CA TYR A 152 27.55 2.51 1.36
C TYR A 152 27.73 0.99 1.45
N ILE A 153 28.96 0.49 1.59
CA ILE A 153 29.28 -0.90 1.92
C ILE A 153 30.27 -0.88 3.10
N ASP A 154 30.08 -1.75 4.08
CA ASP A 154 31.00 -1.96 5.20
C ASP A 154 31.21 -3.47 5.44
N HIS A 155 31.88 -3.83 6.55
CA HIS A 155 32.07 -5.19 7.03
C HIS A 155 30.79 -6.04 6.93
N ASP A 156 30.93 -7.24 6.35
CA ASP A 156 29.87 -8.22 6.05
C ASP A 156 29.05 -7.99 4.76
N ASP A 157 29.53 -7.12 3.86
CA ASP A 157 28.96 -6.91 2.51
C ASP A 157 27.50 -6.40 2.49
N ASP A 158 26.99 -5.94 3.63
CA ASP A 158 25.71 -5.25 3.74
C ASP A 158 25.80 -3.79 3.24
N TYR A 159 24.67 -3.29 2.75
CA TYR A 159 24.53 -1.95 2.25
C TYR A 159 24.09 -0.97 3.33
N LYS A 160 24.82 0.12 3.47
CA LYS A 160 24.51 1.20 4.43
C LYS A 160 23.97 2.43 3.71
N CYS A 161 22.89 3.01 4.22
CA CYS A 161 22.44 4.32 3.77
C CYS A 161 23.47 5.41 4.15
N PRO A 162 24.05 6.15 3.19
CA PRO A 162 25.06 7.17 3.47
C PRO A 162 24.54 8.31 4.36
N THR A 163 23.27 8.65 4.24
CA THR A 163 22.64 9.73 5.02
C THR A 163 22.25 9.29 6.43
N CYS A 164 21.45 8.23 6.57
CA CYS A 164 20.88 7.86 7.87
C CYS A 164 21.63 6.73 8.60
N GLY A 165 22.53 6.03 7.91
CA GLY A 165 23.36 4.97 8.46
C GLY A 165 22.66 3.62 8.70
N LYS A 166 21.40 3.44 8.28
CA LYS A 166 20.69 2.15 8.36
C LYS A 166 21.29 1.12 7.40
N TRP A 167 21.16 -0.14 7.79
CA TRP A 167 21.73 -1.31 7.10
C TRP A 167 20.67 -2.10 6.35
N PHE A 168 21.07 -2.68 5.22
CA PHE A 168 20.23 -3.46 4.32
C PHE A 168 21.05 -4.60 3.69
N HIS A 169 20.53 -5.81 3.71
CA HIS A 169 21.20 -6.98 3.11
C HIS A 169 21.22 -6.97 1.57
N HIS A 170 20.41 -6.11 0.95
CA HIS A 170 20.23 -6.04 -0.50
C HIS A 170 20.21 -4.57 -0.95
N MET A 171 20.75 -4.30 -2.14
CA MET A 171 20.76 -2.97 -2.75
C MET A 171 19.33 -2.52 -3.05
N SER A 172 18.45 -3.44 -3.47
CA SER A 172 17.02 -3.16 -3.66
C SER A 172 16.35 -2.64 -2.39
N GLY A 173 16.70 -3.19 -1.22
CA GLY A 173 16.21 -2.76 0.09
C GLY A 173 16.70 -1.37 0.46
N LEU A 174 17.98 -1.07 0.23
CA LEU A 174 18.52 0.27 0.44
C LEU A 174 17.85 1.30 -0.47
N LEU A 175 17.71 0.99 -1.77
CA LEU A 175 17.03 1.90 -2.70
C LEU A 175 15.56 2.09 -2.35
N GLN A 176 14.85 1.06 -1.89
CA GLN A 176 13.47 1.20 -1.43
C GLN A 176 13.38 2.10 -0.20
N HIS A 177 14.33 2.00 0.73
CA HIS A 177 14.41 2.90 1.86
C HIS A 177 14.62 4.36 1.44
N VAL A 178 15.51 4.60 0.47
CA VAL A 178 15.79 5.96 -0.02
C VAL A 178 14.65 6.52 -0.86
N GLU A 179 13.97 5.67 -1.64
CA GLU A 179 12.77 6.06 -2.39
C GLU A 179 11.55 6.27 -1.48
N SER A 180 11.62 5.85 -0.21
CA SER A 180 10.60 6.11 0.81
C SER A 180 10.76 7.50 1.46
N ASP A 181 9.69 8.15 1.96
CA ASP A 181 9.77 9.48 2.60
C ASP A 181 10.44 9.41 3.99
N CYS A 182 11.09 8.29 4.31
CA CYS A 182 11.74 8.03 5.58
C CYS A 182 13.24 8.34 5.55
N CYS A 183 13.77 8.89 4.45
CA CYS A 183 15.19 9.24 4.29
C CYS A 183 15.39 10.39 3.29
N ASP A 184 16.23 11.36 3.64
CA ASP A 184 16.58 12.50 2.79
C ASP A 184 17.75 12.22 1.82
N GLU A 185 18.11 10.96 1.59
CA GLU A 185 19.17 10.61 0.64
C GLU A 185 18.69 10.88 -0.80
N ASP A 186 19.42 11.72 -1.53
CA ASP A 186 19.03 12.15 -2.88
C ASP A 186 19.72 11.30 -3.97
N LEU A 187 18.93 10.45 -4.66
CA LEU A 187 19.41 9.60 -5.75
C LEU A 187 19.66 10.33 -7.08
N GLU A 188 19.48 11.65 -7.14
CA GLU A 188 19.75 12.50 -8.31
C GLU A 188 20.99 13.38 -8.14
N SER A 189 21.35 13.72 -6.89
CA SER A 189 22.53 14.51 -6.55
C SER A 189 23.81 13.97 -7.19
N TRP A 190 24.60 14.85 -7.81
CA TRP A 190 25.88 14.50 -8.46
C TRP A 190 26.88 13.85 -7.50
N TRP A 191 26.75 14.16 -6.21
CA TRP A 191 27.69 13.76 -5.17
C TRP A 191 27.20 12.58 -4.34
N SER A 192 25.91 12.22 -4.41
CA SER A 192 25.36 11.08 -3.67
C SER A 192 26.10 9.80 -4.08
N PRO A 193 26.60 9.03 -3.10
CA PRO A 193 27.29 7.77 -3.37
C PRO A 193 26.43 6.77 -4.17
N LEU A 194 25.14 6.71 -3.86
CA LEU A 194 24.18 5.84 -4.56
C LEU A 194 23.86 6.35 -5.97
N ALA A 195 23.72 7.66 -6.15
CA ALA A 195 23.50 8.23 -7.46
C ALA A 195 24.69 7.99 -8.41
N VAL A 196 25.92 8.07 -7.90
CA VAL A 196 27.14 7.75 -8.67
C VAL A 196 27.21 6.27 -9.01
N PHE A 197 26.88 5.37 -8.08
CA PHE A 197 26.80 3.94 -8.37
C PHE A 197 25.81 3.63 -9.50
N LEU A 198 24.62 4.22 -9.46
CA LEU A 198 23.61 4.03 -10.50
C LEU A 198 24.06 4.57 -11.87
N ARG A 199 24.81 5.68 -11.90
CA ARG A 199 25.44 6.17 -13.15
C ARG A 199 26.55 5.24 -13.63
N PHE A 200 27.36 4.71 -12.71
CA PHE A 200 28.43 3.75 -13.01
C PHE A 200 27.88 2.49 -13.68
N LEU A 201 26.80 1.91 -13.16
CA LEU A 201 26.14 0.74 -13.78
C LEU A 201 25.69 1.01 -15.22
N ARG A 202 25.12 2.18 -15.50
CA ARG A 202 24.71 2.56 -16.86
C ARG A 202 25.89 2.71 -17.82
N SER A 203 27.07 3.07 -17.34
CA SER A 203 28.26 3.25 -18.19
C SER A 203 28.95 1.95 -18.61
N HIS A 204 28.71 0.83 -17.90
CA HIS A 204 29.35 -0.45 -18.22
C HIS A 204 28.72 -1.20 -19.41
N TRP A 205 27.56 -0.74 -19.90
CA TRP A 205 26.74 -1.44 -20.89
C TRP A 205 26.27 -0.53 -22.05
N CYS A 206 26.99 0.58 -22.26
CA CYS A 206 26.88 1.46 -23.43
C CYS A 206 28.09 1.27 -24.37
#